data_AF-A0A1H7JZW3-F1
#
_entry.id   AF-A0A1H7JZW3-F1
#
_cell.length_a   1.000
_cell.length_b   1.000
_cell.length_c   1.000
_cell.angle_alpha   90.00
_cell.angle_beta   90.00
_cell.angle_gamma   90.00
#
_symmetry.space_group_name_H-M   'P 1'
#
loop_
_entity.id
_entity.type
_entity.pdbx_description
1 polymer ?
#
loop_
_entity_poly.entity_id
_entity_poly.type
_entity_poly.pdbx_seq_one_letter_code
_entity_poly.pdbx_strand_id
1 'polypeptide(L)'
;MGFGGISIWQLLIILVIVVLLFGTKKLRNMGGDLGSAIKNFRQSVKDGETEGDTTASQSTESEEGKPLEDKGGRVFDSKATEEKPKEGERQA
;
A
#
# COMPACT_ATOMS: atom_id res chain seq x y z
N MET A 1 36.77 -18.65 7.97
CA MET A 1 36.32 -17.66 8.98
C MET A 1 35.02 -17.05 8.52
N GLY A 2 33.92 -17.81 8.58
CA GLY A 2 32.59 -17.31 8.22
C GLY A 2 31.97 -16.51 9.37
N PHE A 3 30.91 -15.77 9.08
CA PHE A 3 30.07 -14.98 10.00
C PHE A 3 29.42 -15.77 11.18
N GLY A 4 29.94 -16.93 11.56
CA GLY A 4 29.40 -17.84 12.57
C GLY A 4 29.43 -17.35 14.03
N GLY A 5 29.86 -16.11 14.27
CA GLY A 5 29.78 -15.44 15.57
C GLY A 5 28.69 -14.36 15.65
N ILE A 6 28.11 -13.96 14.52
CA ILE A 6 27.02 -12.98 14.50
C ILE A 6 25.71 -13.76 14.62
N SER A 7 25.31 -14.01 15.86
CA SER A 7 24.02 -14.65 16.11
C SER A 7 22.88 -13.66 15.79
N ILE A 8 21.77 -14.20 15.30
CA ILE A 8 20.59 -13.42 14.89
C ILE A 8 20.12 -12.49 16.03
N TRP A 9 20.32 -12.91 17.28
CA TRP A 9 19.98 -12.13 18.47
C TRP A 9 20.73 -10.80 18.58
N GLN A 10 22.00 -10.77 18.20
CA GLN A 10 22.82 -9.55 18.19
C GLN A 10 22.35 -8.60 17.09
N LEU A 11 22.01 -9.12 15.91
CA LEU A 11 21.47 -8.31 14.82
C LEU A 11 20.14 -7.65 15.20
N LEU A 12 19.25 -8.35 15.93
CA LEU A 12 18.01 -7.76 16.43
C LEU A 12 18.27 -6.62 17.42
N ILE A 13 19.20 -6.80 18.36
CA ILE A 13 19.58 -5.73 19.30
C ILE A 13 20.08 -4.48 18.53
N ILE A 14 20.94 -4.69 17.53
CA ILE A 14 21.49 -3.59 16.73
C ILE A 14 20.39 -2.90 15.91
N LEU A 15 19.49 -3.67 15.32
CA LEU A 15 18.36 -3.16 14.56
C LEU A 15 17.48 -2.24 15.41
N VAL A 16 17.18 -2.64 16.65
CA VAL A 16 16.40 -1.82 17.59
C VAL A 16 17.09 -0.48 17.86
N ILE A 17 18.40 -0.50 18.12
CA ILE A 17 19.16 0.74 18.36
C ILE A 17 19.12 1.65 17.12
N VAL A 18 19.31 1.10 15.92
CA VAL A 18 19.23 1.88 14.66
C VAL A 18 17.85 2.49 14.48
N VAL A 19 16.78 1.74 14.72
CA VAL A 19 15.39 2.24 14.62
C VAL A 19 15.15 3.38 15.63
N LEU A 20 15.70 3.29 16.84
CA LEU A 20 15.58 4.33 17.85
C LEU A 20 16.37 5.60 17.49
N LEU A 21 17.56 5.46 16.90
CA LEU A 21 18.40 6.59 16.48
C LEU A 21 17.82 7.33 15.27
N PHE A 22 17.39 6.58 14.25
CA PHE A 22 16.86 7.15 13.01
C PHE A 22 15.36 7.48 13.11
N GLY A 23 14.65 6.86 14.05
CA GLY A 23 13.21 6.92 14.18
C GLY A 23 12.50 6.08 13.12
N THR A 24 11.30 5.56 13.45
CA THR A 24 10.48 4.76 12.52
C THR A 24 9.99 5.56 11.31
N LYS A 25 9.89 6.90 11.43
CA LYS A 25 9.39 7.78 10.36
C LYS A 25 10.37 7.86 9.17
N LYS A 26 11.67 8.05 9.43
CA LYS A 26 12.70 8.02 8.36
C LYS A 26 12.86 6.63 7.78
N LEU A 27 12.87 5.62 8.65
CA LEU A 27 13.05 4.23 8.22
C LEU A 27 11.86 3.72 7.40
N ARG A 28 10.63 4.17 7.66
CA ARG A 28 9.46 3.85 6.83
C ARG A 28 9.50 4.58 5.48
N ASN A 29 9.88 5.86 5.47
CA ASN A 29 9.92 6.65 4.24
C ASN A 29 10.99 6.09 3.27
N MET A 30 12.21 5.82 3.75
CA MET A 30 13.25 5.21 2.90
C MET A 30 13.11 3.69 2.75
N GLY A 31 12.58 3.00 3.77
CA GLY A 31 12.39 1.55 3.75
C GLY A 31 11.24 1.10 2.85
N GLY A 32 10.24 1.95 2.58
CA GLY A 32 9.19 1.67 1.60
C GLY A 32 9.77 1.53 0.18
N ASP A 33 10.63 2.48 -0.21
CA ASP A 33 11.25 2.52 -1.54
C ASP A 33 12.26 1.39 -1.71
N LEU A 34 13.17 1.24 -0.74
CA LEU A 34 14.17 0.16 -0.74
C LEU A 34 13.52 -1.21 -0.61
N GLY A 35 12.49 -1.34 0.22
CA GLY A 35 11.74 -2.58 0.42
C GLY A 35 11.00 -3.01 -0.84
N SER A 36 10.42 -2.05 -1.58
CA SER A 36 9.74 -2.33 -2.85
C SER A 36 10.73 -2.82 -3.92
N ALA A 37 11.91 -2.21 -4.03
CA ALA A 37 12.96 -2.66 -4.94
C ALA A 37 13.46 -4.08 -4.60
N ILE A 38 13.71 -4.36 -3.31
CA ILE A 38 14.15 -5.67 -2.83
C ILE A 38 13.05 -6.73 -3.00
N LYS A 39 11.77 -6.38 -2.80
CA LYS A 39 10.62 -7.26 -3.01
C LYS A 39 10.53 -7.70 -4.47
N ASN A 40 10.62 -6.76 -5.41
CA ASN A 40 10.61 -7.05 -6.84
C ASN A 40 11.84 -7.90 -7.24
N PHE A 41 13.02 -7.62 -6.70
CA PHE A 41 14.22 -8.44 -6.94
C PHE A 41 14.05 -9.88 -6.44
N ARG A 42 13.55 -10.09 -5.21
CA ARG A 42 13.25 -11.44 -4.70
C ARG A 42 12.19 -12.16 -5.53
N GLN A 43 11.17 -11.44 -5.98
CA GLN A 43 10.11 -11.98 -6.83
C GLN A 43 10.70 -12.47 -8.16
N SER A 44 11.46 -11.63 -8.87
CA SER A 44 12.06 -12.01 -10.16
C SER A 44 13.07 -13.16 -10.06
N VAL A 45 13.86 -13.21 -8.99
CA VAL A 45 14.79 -14.33 -8.75
C VAL A 45 14.03 -15.64 -8.49
N LYS A 46 12.91 -15.56 -7.76
CA LYS A 46 12.07 -16.72 -7.42
C LYS A 46 11.20 -17.19 -8.59
N ASP A 47 10.73 -16.26 -9.43
CA ASP A 47 9.98 -16.56 -10.67
C ASP A 47 10.89 -17.16 -11.76
N GLY A 48 12.19 -16.84 -11.74
CA GLY A 48 13.18 -17.49 -12.61
C GLY A 48 13.45 -18.96 -12.27
N GLU A 49 13.10 -19.42 -11.07
CA GLU A 49 13.19 -20.82 -10.66
C GLU A 49 11.85 -21.57 -10.77
N THR A 50 10.74 -20.89 -11.07
CA THR A 50 9.40 -21.50 -11.19
C THR A 50 8.60 -20.72 -12.22
N GLU A 51 8.63 -21.16 -13.48
CA GLU A 51 7.75 -20.61 -14.52
C GLU A 51 6.28 -20.75 -14.12
N GLY A 52 5.61 -19.61 -13.94
CA GLY A 52 4.16 -19.44 -14.07
C GLY A 52 3.31 -19.55 -12.80
N ASP A 53 3.12 -18.43 -12.08
CA ASP A 53 1.75 -17.99 -11.72
C ASP A 53 1.69 -16.49 -11.35
N THR A 54 1.07 -15.73 -12.24
CA THR A 54 0.15 -14.60 -12.04
C THR A 54 0.27 -13.69 -10.80
N THR A 55 0.52 -12.40 -11.08
CA THR A 55 0.03 -11.19 -10.37
C THR A 55 0.34 -11.05 -8.89
N ALA A 56 1.19 -10.06 -8.59
CA ALA A 56 1.11 -9.30 -7.35
C ALA A 56 1.15 -7.80 -7.65
N SER A 57 0.14 -7.30 -8.35
CA SER A 57 -0.25 -5.89 -8.28
C SER A 57 -1.07 -5.70 -7.01
N GLN A 58 -0.50 -5.05 -6.00
CA GLN A 58 -1.29 -4.29 -5.04
C GLN A 58 -0.50 -3.08 -4.56
N SER A 59 -1.06 -1.92 -4.91
CA SER A 59 -0.71 -0.56 -4.52
C SER A 59 -0.57 -0.38 -3.01
N THR A 60 0.24 0.60 -2.60
CA THR A 60 -0.12 1.43 -1.45
C THR A 60 0.34 2.86 -1.73
N GLU A 61 -0.61 3.62 -2.27
CA GLU A 61 -0.72 5.06 -2.10
C GLU A 61 -0.52 5.39 -0.61
N SER A 62 0.40 6.29 -0.30
CA SER A 62 0.58 6.85 1.04
C SER A 62 0.75 8.34 0.91
N GLU A 63 -0.35 9.00 0.56
CA GLU A 63 -0.67 10.33 1.05
C GLU A 63 -1.69 10.20 2.18
N GLU A 64 -1.74 11.23 3.02
CA GLU A 64 -2.69 11.46 4.11
C GLU A 64 -2.41 10.84 5.50
N GLY A 65 -1.63 11.60 6.28
CA GLY A 65 -1.83 11.66 7.72
C GLY A 65 -3.21 12.27 8.03
N LYS A 66 -4.05 11.51 8.72
CA LYS A 66 -5.33 12.00 9.27
C LYS A 66 -5.12 12.64 10.64
N PRO A 67 -5.78 13.76 10.97
CA PRO A 67 -6.46 13.92 12.23
C PRO A 67 -7.95 13.53 12.08
N LEU A 68 -8.48 12.98 13.16
CA LEU A 68 -9.85 12.49 13.27
C LEU A 68 -10.89 13.63 13.32
N GLU A 69 -12.12 13.23 13.00
CA GLU A 69 -13.38 13.69 13.59
C GLU A 69 -13.98 15.04 13.13
N ASP A 70 -15.06 14.95 12.34
CA ASP A 70 -16.33 15.59 12.69
C ASP A 70 -17.51 14.77 12.16
N LYS A 71 -18.39 14.37 13.06
CA LYS A 71 -19.65 13.68 12.77
C LYS A 71 -20.71 14.74 12.50
N GLY A 72 -21.39 14.65 11.36
CA GLY A 72 -22.77 15.13 11.31
C GLY A 72 -23.27 15.55 9.95
N GLY A 73 -24.27 14.84 9.47
CA GLY A 73 -25.39 15.52 8.82
C GLY A 73 -25.91 14.90 7.53
N ARG A 74 -27.04 14.20 7.68
CA ARG A 74 -28.18 14.13 6.74
C ARG A 74 -27.91 13.32 5.47
N VAL A 75 -28.27 12.04 5.41
CA VAL A 75 -29.64 11.56 5.11
C VAL A 75 -30.40 12.53 4.20
N PHE A 76 -30.37 12.29 2.89
CA PHE A 76 -31.56 12.36 2.04
C PHE A 76 -31.42 11.35 0.90
N ASP A 77 -32.30 10.36 0.95
CA ASP A 77 -32.74 9.50 -0.14
C ASP A 77 -32.90 10.32 -1.43
N SER A 78 -32.29 9.87 -2.52
CA SER A 78 -32.72 10.28 -3.86
C SER A 78 -32.84 9.03 -4.74
N LYS A 79 -33.78 8.17 -4.36
CA LYS A 79 -34.38 7.16 -5.24
C LYS A 79 -35.56 7.80 -5.97
N ALA A 80 -35.33 8.27 -7.20
CA ALA A 80 -36.39 8.52 -8.17
C ALA A 80 -35.76 8.45 -9.57
N THR A 81 -35.82 7.28 -10.21
CA THR A 81 -36.85 6.89 -11.21
C THR A 81 -36.30 7.11 -12.61
N GLU A 82 -35.99 6.00 -13.27
CA GLU A 82 -35.88 5.88 -14.71
C GLU A 82 -37.06 6.57 -15.40
N GLU A 83 -36.78 7.64 -16.15
CA GLU A 83 -37.68 8.16 -17.18
C GLU A 83 -36.98 7.91 -18.52
N LYS A 84 -37.47 6.89 -19.24
CA LYS A 84 -37.06 6.57 -20.62
C LYS A 84 -37.38 7.73 -21.58
N PRO A 85 -36.56 7.95 -22.62
CA PRO A 85 -36.80 9.00 -23.60
C PRO A 85 -38.00 8.61 -24.47
N LYS A 86 -38.97 9.53 -24.60
CA LYS A 86 -40.00 9.46 -25.64
C LYS A 86 -39.89 10.65 -26.59
N GLU A 87 -39.37 10.29 -27.74
CA GLU A 87 -39.59 10.78 -29.09
C GLU A 87 -41.01 11.31 -29.39
N GLY A 88 -41.08 12.37 -30.22
CA GLY A 88 -42.31 12.98 -30.77
C GLY A 88 -42.90 14.04 -29.83
N GLU A 89 -43.13 15.29 -30.21
CA GLU A 89 -43.89 15.71 -31.38
C GLU A 89 -43.44 17.09 -31.88
N ARG A 90 -43.54 17.25 -33.20
CA ARG A 90 -43.39 18.51 -33.93
C ARG A 90 -44.68 19.32 -33.78
N GLN A 91 -44.52 20.65 -33.87
CA GLN A 91 -45.52 21.67 -34.28
C GLN A 91 -46.17 22.45 -33.13
N ALA A 92 -45.74 23.70 -32.96
CA ALA A 92 -46.58 24.88 -33.12
C ALA A 92 -45.69 26.06 -33.51
#